data_AF-A0A4S0JGK8-F1
#
_entry.id   AF-A0A4S0JGK8-F1
#
_cell.length_a   1.000
_cell.length_b   1.000
_cell.length_c   1.000
_cell.angle_alpha   90.00
_cell.angle_beta   90.00
_cell.angle_gamma   90.00
#
_symmetry.space_group_name_H-M   'P 1'
#
loop_
_entity.id
_entity.type
_entity.pdbx_description
1 polymer ?
#
loop_
_entity_poly.entity_id
_entity_poly.type
_entity_poly.pdbx_seq_one_letter_code
_entity_poly.pdbx_strand_id
1 'polypeptide(L)'
;TVNTMDTAGFHTYGLLWTPDKLVWTYDGVQVAEAATPSDMNKPMYMLADLAVGGFAGAPPDHLATPAEMKIDYIRAYTLDNAPASALHLTSSTATHSI
;
A
#
# COMPACT_ATOMS: atom_id res chain seq x y z
N THR A 1 -20.07 4.68 6.85
CA THR A 1 -19.06 5.66 6.40
C THR A 1 -17.90 5.60 7.36
N VAL A 2 -16.67 5.70 6.87
CA VAL A 2 -15.45 5.63 7.71
C VAL A 2 -14.79 7.01 7.77
N ASN A 3 -14.17 7.34 8.91
CA ASN A 3 -13.42 8.58 9.06
C ASN A 3 -11.99 8.37 8.55
N THR A 4 -11.69 8.84 7.34
CA THR A 4 -10.36 8.70 6.73
C THR A 4 -9.32 9.67 7.30
N MET A 5 -9.72 10.57 8.20
CA MET A 5 -8.81 11.51 8.88
C MET A 5 -8.30 10.96 10.22
N ASP A 6 -8.84 9.83 10.68
CA ASP A 6 -8.31 9.16 11.86
C ASP A 6 -6.97 8.50 11.53
N THR A 7 -5.98 8.74 12.38
CA THR A 7 -4.62 8.21 12.26
C THR A 7 -4.16 7.50 13.53
N ALA A 8 -5.05 7.36 14.51
CA ALA A 8 -4.76 6.72 15.77
C ALA A 8 -4.89 5.19 15.67
N GLY A 9 -3.84 4.47 16.07
CA GLY A 9 -3.83 3.00 16.05
C GLY A 9 -3.50 2.41 14.68
N PHE A 10 -3.77 1.12 14.52
CA PHE A 10 -3.55 0.42 13.26
C PHE A 10 -4.82 0.48 12.40
N HIS A 11 -4.63 0.76 11.11
CA HIS A 11 -5.68 0.72 10.10
C HIS A 11 -5.30 -0.24 8.97
N THR A 12 -6.31 -0.77 8.28
CA THR A 12 -6.10 -1.61 7.10
C THR A 12 -6.34 -0.81 5.82
N TYR A 13 -5.26 -0.66 5.06
CA TYR A 13 -5.29 -0.04 3.73
C TYR A 13 -5.32 -1.15 2.67
N GLY A 14 -6.28 -1.09 1.76
CA GLY A 14 -6.43 -2.10 0.71
C GLY A 14 -6.59 -1.48 -0.68
N LEU A 15 -6.11 -2.20 -1.68
CA LEU A 15 -6.29 -1.89 -3.10
C LEU A 15 -6.76 -3.14 -3.83
N LEU A 16 -7.98 -3.11 -4.35
CA LEU A 16 -8.39 -4.05 -5.39
C LEU A 16 -7.89 -3.48 -6.73
N TRP A 17 -7.01 -4.22 -7.38
CA TRP A 17 -6.43 -3.87 -8.66
C TRP A 17 -6.88 -4.89 -9.71
N THR A 18 -7.67 -4.45 -10.68
CA THR A 18 -8.08 -5.23 -11.85
C THR A 18 -7.58 -4.57 -13.14
N PRO A 19 -7.65 -5.24 -14.30
CA PRO A 19 -7.27 -4.62 -15.58
C PRO A 19 -8.02 -3.34 -15.91
N ASP A 20 -9.24 -3.19 -15.38
CA ASP A 20 -10.14 -2.08 -15.73
C ASP A 20 -10.33 -1.08 -14.59
N LYS A 21 -10.13 -1.50 -13.33
CA LYS A 21 -10.47 -0.68 -12.16
C LYS A 21 -9.50 -0.83 -10.99
N LEU A 22 -9.24 0.30 -10.34
CA LEU A 22 -8.62 0.42 -9.03
C LEU A 22 -9.69 0.81 -8.01
N VAL A 23 -9.75 0.11 -6.87
CA VAL A 23 -10.64 0.43 -5.76
C VAL A 23 -9.84 0.48 -4.46
N TRP A 24 -9.83 1.63 -3.81
CA TRP A 24 -9.15 1.83 -2.53
C TRP A 24 -10.13 1.62 -1.38
N THR A 25 -9.64 0.95 -0.35
CA THR A 25 -10.37 0.69 0.89
C THR A 25 -9.58 1.18 2.09
N TYR A 26 -10.31 1.68 3.07
CA TYR A 26 -9.82 2.05 4.39
C TYR A 26 -10.70 1.34 5.42
N ASP A 27 -10.09 0.49 6.25
CA ASP A 27 -10.78 -0.39 7.20
C ASP A 27 -11.89 -1.24 6.55
N GLY A 28 -11.58 -1.77 5.36
CA GLY A 28 -12.48 -2.62 4.57
C GLY A 28 -13.62 -1.88 3.86
N VAL A 29 -13.73 -0.55 4.04
CA VAL A 29 -14.76 0.27 3.38
C VAL A 29 -14.17 0.92 2.14
N GLN A 30 -14.85 0.84 1.00
CA GLN A 30 -14.45 1.56 -0.23
C GLN A 30 -14.50 3.08 0.00
N VAL A 31 -13.40 3.76 -0.30
CA VAL A 31 -13.25 5.21 -0.14
C VAL A 31 -12.93 5.95 -1.45
N ALA A 32 -12.41 5.24 -2.46
CA ALA A 32 -12.15 5.79 -3.78
C ALA A 32 -12.17 4.71 -4.86
N GLU A 33 -12.42 5.10 -6.11
CA GLU A 33 -12.23 4.26 -7.29
C GLU A 33 -11.76 5.07 -8.51
N ALA A 34 -11.07 4.40 -9.43
CA ALA A 34 -10.61 4.97 -10.70
C ALA A 34 -10.46 3.86 -11.75
N ALA A 35 -10.49 4.23 -13.04
CA ALA A 35 -10.10 3.32 -14.11
C ALA A 35 -8.61 2.99 -14.00
N THR A 36 -8.22 1.73 -14.27
CA THR A 36 -6.81 1.34 -14.27
C THR A 36 -6.09 2.01 -15.45
N PRO A 37 -5.02 2.80 -15.21
CA PRO A 37 -4.22 3.39 -16.28
C PRO A 37 -3.63 2.33 -17.21
N SER A 38 -3.46 2.69 -18.49
CA SER A 38 -3.02 1.73 -19.52
C SER A 38 -1.65 1.11 -19.21
N ASP A 39 -0.77 1.83 -18.54
CA ASP A 39 0.58 1.39 -18.18
C ASP A 39 0.64 0.60 -16.86
N MET A 40 -0.48 0.47 -16.15
CA MET A 40 -0.64 -0.29 -14.90
C MET A 40 -1.12 -1.74 -15.12
N ASN A 41 -0.87 -2.29 -16.32
CA ASN A 41 -1.18 -3.67 -16.74
C ASN A 41 0.07 -4.55 -16.93
N LYS A 42 1.14 -4.24 -16.21
CA LYS A 42 2.43 -4.96 -16.24
C LYS A 42 2.81 -5.38 -14.81
N PRO A 43 3.78 -6.30 -14.62
CA PRO A 43 4.25 -6.64 -13.28
C PRO A 43 4.69 -5.40 -12.50
N MET A 44 4.27 -5.32 -11.23
CA MET A 44 4.57 -4.23 -10.30
C MET A 44 5.09 -4.82 -8.99
N TYR A 45 5.67 -3.98 -8.14
CA TYR A 45 6.10 -4.33 -6.79
C TYR A 45 5.46 -3.40 -5.77
N MET A 46 5.35 -3.87 -4.53
CA MET A 46 4.88 -3.03 -3.43
C MET A 46 6.04 -2.26 -2.82
N LEU A 47 5.82 -0.97 -2.53
CA LEU A 47 6.75 -0.12 -1.80
C LEU A 47 6.08 0.34 -0.50
N ALA A 48 6.76 0.15 0.61
CA ALA A 48 6.39 0.72 1.90
C ALA A 48 7.58 1.53 2.39
N ASP A 49 7.37 2.83 2.62
CA ASP A 49 8.42 3.81 2.90
C ASP A 49 7.94 4.83 3.94
N LEU A 50 8.86 5.32 4.76
CA LEU A 50 8.65 6.43 5.69
C LEU A 50 9.42 7.65 5.17
N ALA A 51 8.84 8.32 4.17
CA ALA A 51 9.40 9.56 3.65
C ALA A 51 9.34 10.67 4.70
N VAL A 52 10.43 11.44 4.84
CA VAL A 52 10.51 12.62 5.70
C VAL A 52 10.72 13.86 4.82
N GLY A 53 9.72 14.74 4.80
CA GLY A 53 9.74 15.99 4.05
C GLY A 53 9.28 15.87 2.59
N GLY A 54 9.88 16.65 1.68
CA GLY A 54 9.58 16.62 0.24
C GLY A 54 8.42 17.54 -0.16
N PHE A 55 7.50 17.04 -1.00
CA PHE A 55 6.30 17.82 -1.39
C PHE A 55 5.43 18.21 -0.19
N ALA A 56 5.51 17.44 0.90
CA ALA A 56 4.83 17.72 2.16
C ALA A 56 5.45 18.92 2.94
N GLY A 57 6.58 19.47 2.48
CA GLY A 57 7.32 20.55 3.15
C GLY A 57 8.54 20.06 3.92
N ALA A 58 9.23 20.97 4.61
CA ALA A 58 10.31 20.61 5.52
C ALA A 58 9.74 19.95 6.79
N PRO A 59 10.40 18.92 7.35
CA PRO A 59 9.98 18.37 8.64
C PRO A 59 10.06 19.46 9.71
N PRO A 60 9.10 19.52 10.64
CA PRO A 60 9.11 20.51 11.70
C PRO A 60 10.24 20.23 12.69
N ASP A 61 10.71 21.28 13.38
CA ASP A 61 11.80 21.20 14.37
C ASP A 61 11.51 20.23 15.54
N HIS A 62 10.24 19.87 15.75
CA HIS A 62 9.78 18.96 16.80
C HIS A 62 9.37 17.58 16.26
N LEU A 63 9.89 17.17 15.10
CA LEU A 63 9.68 15.81 14.60
C LEU A 63 10.16 14.80 15.65
N ALA A 64 9.29 13.87 16.03
CA ALA A 64 9.67 12.78 16.93
C ALA A 64 10.82 11.98 16.31
N THR A 65 11.91 11.82 17.07
CA THR A 65 13.10 11.09 16.62
C THR A 65 13.43 9.96 17.61
N PRO A 66 13.54 8.70 17.15
CA PRO A 66 13.33 8.25 15.77
C PRO A 66 11.84 8.31 15.37
N ALA A 67 11.58 8.69 14.11
CA ALA A 67 10.25 8.53 13.54
C ALA A 67 10.05 7.06 13.16
N GLU A 68 8.86 6.52 13.45
CA GLU A 68 8.56 5.11 13.24
C GLU A 68 7.32 4.94 12.36
N MET A 69 7.41 4.03 11.39
CA MET A 69 6.25 3.48 10.69
C MET A 69 6.12 2.01 11.09
N LYS A 70 5.01 1.68 11.75
CA LYS A 70 4.73 0.31 12.22
C LYS A 70 3.80 -0.37 11.25
N ILE A 71 4.26 -1.50 10.71
CA ILE A 71 3.46 -2.34 9.81
C ILE A 71 3.34 -3.71 10.48
N ASP A 72 2.11 -4.06 10.87
CA ASP A 72 1.82 -5.39 11.45
C ASP A 72 1.93 -6.48 10.37
N TYR A 73 1.39 -6.22 9.18
CA TYR A 73 1.52 -7.14 8.04
C TYR A 73 1.40 -6.43 6.69
N ILE A 74 1.94 -7.10 5.67
CA ILE A 74 1.64 -6.88 4.25
C ILE A 74 1.13 -8.19 3.68
N ARG A 75 0.04 -8.15 2.92
CA ARG A 75 -0.52 -9.31 2.24
C ARG A 75 -0.88 -8.95 0.81
N ALA A 76 -0.54 -9.83 -0.11
CA ALA A 76 -0.94 -9.76 -1.51
C ALA A 76 -1.73 -11.01 -1.85
N TYR A 77 -2.86 -10.84 -2.53
CA TYR A 77 -3.74 -11.93 -2.93
C TYR A 77 -4.01 -11.83 -4.42
N THR A 78 -4.27 -12.97 -5.05
CA THR A 78 -4.82 -13.02 -6.41
C THR A 78 -6.31 -13.31 -6.34
N LEU A 79 -7.08 -12.72 -7.25
CA LEU A 79 -8.49 -13.10 -7.43
C LEU A 79 -8.55 -14.55 -7.95
N ASP A 80 -9.56 -15.31 -7.55
CA ASP A 80 -9.71 -16.74 -7.91
C ASP A 80 -9.70 -16.99 -9.42
N ASN A 81 -10.13 -16.00 -10.22
CA ASN A 81 -10.19 -16.07 -11.68
C ASN A 81 -9.04 -15.31 -12.38
N ALA A 82 -7.98 -14.92 -11.65
CA ALA A 82 -6.84 -14.25 -12.26
C ALA A 82 -6.06 -15.22 -13.18
N PRO A 83 -5.61 -14.78 -14.37
CA PRO A 83 -4.85 -15.64 -15.28
C PRO A 83 -3.54 -16.10 -14.63
N ALA A 84 -3.23 -17.39 -14.74
CA ALA A 84 -2.08 -18.04 -14.09
C ALA A 84 -0.72 -17.39 -14.39
N SER A 85 -0.59 -16.68 -15.51
CA SER A 85 0.61 -15.92 -15.88
C SER A 85 0.92 -14.73 -14.95
N ALA A 86 -0.01 -14.32 -14.08
CA ALA A 86 0.21 -13.29 -13.06
C ALA A 86 0.95 -13.82 -11.80
N LEU A 87 1.07 -15.14 -11.65
CA LEU A 87 1.69 -15.78 -10.49
C LEU A 87 3.17 -16.12 -10.79
N HIS A 88 4.05 -15.13 -10.72
CA HIS A 88 5.49 -15.39 -10.62
C HIS A 88 5.91 -15.18 -9.15
N LEU A 89 5.62 -16.16 -8.29
CA LEU A 89 6.07 -16.13 -6.89
C LEU A 89 7.55 -16.48 -6.82
N THR A 90 8.41 -15.48 -6.76
CA THR A 90 9.79 -15.64 -6.26
C THR A 90 9.80 -15.34 -4.77
N SER A 91 9.80 -16.39 -3.94
CA SER A 91 10.09 -16.24 -2.52
C SER A 91 11.56 -15.84 -2.35
N SER A 92 11.82 -14.59 -1.97
CA SER A 92 13.13 -14.15 -1.50
C SER A 92 13.03 -13.81 -0.02
N THR A 93 13.75 -14.57 0.81
CA THR A 93 13.92 -14.26 2.22
C THR A 93 15.01 -13.20 2.34
N ALA A 94 14.63 -11.94 2.52
CA ALA A 94 15.59 -10.87 2.81
C ALA A 94 15.88 -10.84 4.32
N THR A 95 17.05 -11.34 4.74
CA THR A 95 17.56 -11.10 6.09
C THR A 95 18.23 -9.72 6.12
N HIS A 96 17.62 -8.73 6.76
CA HIS A 96 18.29 -7.48 7.14
C HIS A 96 18.83 -7.63 8.56
N SER A 97 20.15 -7.63 8.70
CA SER A 97 20.83 -7.45 9.98
C SER A 97 21.19 -5.97 10.13
N ILE A 98 20.90 -5.41 11.30
CA ILE A 98 21.24 -4.03 11.70
C ILE A 98 22.73 -3.94 12.07
#